data_AF-A0A918TFF2-F1
#
_entry.id   AF-A0A918TFF2-F1
#
_cell.length_a   1.000
_cell.length_b   1.000
_cell.length_c   1.000
_cell.angle_alpha   90.00
_cell.angle_beta   90.00
_cell.angle_gamma   90.00
#
_symmetry.space_group_name_H-M   'P 1'
#
loop_
_entity.id
_entity.type
_entity.pdbx_description
1 polymer ?
#
loop_
_entity_poly.entity_id
_entity_poly.type
_entity_poly.pdbx_seq_one_letter_code
_entity_poly.pdbx_strand_id
1 'polypeptide(L)' 'MTTVFTQPLRLVFRALEGARVSKVVTAWAARQQTRGALKRLDPHLLRDIGLNQNDAHAECAKPFWRD' A
#
# COMPACT_ATOMS: atom_id res chain seq x y z
N MET A 1 -8.19 -40.81 29.84
CA MET A 1 -7.39 -39.58 30.00
C MET A 1 -6.97 -39.14 28.60
N THR A 2 -7.77 -38.30 27.96
CA THR A 2 -7.59 -37.93 26.55
C THR A 2 -6.81 -36.62 26.46
N THR A 3 -5.70 -36.68 25.75
CA THR A 3 -4.71 -35.62 25.56
C THR A 3 -5.33 -34.37 24.92
N VAL A 4 -5.50 -33.30 25.69
CA VAL A 4 -5.77 -31.94 25.17
C VAL A 4 -4.43 -31.23 25.05
N PHE A 5 -3.70 -31.50 23.98
CA PHE A 5 -2.54 -30.69 23.62
C PHE A 5 -2.51 -30.52 22.11
N THR A 6 -2.12 -29.32 21.66
CA THR A 6 -1.75 -28.93 20.29
C THR A 6 -2.80 -28.16 19.48
N GLN A 7 -3.01 -26.87 19.78
CA GLN A 7 -3.32 -25.85 18.74
C GLN A 7 -2.74 -24.43 19.04
N PRO A 8 -1.51 -24.23 19.57
CA PRO A 8 -0.99 -22.85 19.69
C PRO A 8 -0.69 -22.21 18.32
N LEU A 9 -0.35 -23.03 17.32
CA LEU A 9 0.14 -22.55 16.02
C LEU A 9 -0.93 -21.91 15.13
N ARG A 10 -2.19 -22.37 15.16
CA ARG A 10 -3.25 -21.87 14.27
C ARG A 10 -3.54 -20.38 14.43
N LEU A 11 -3.44 -19.87 15.65
CA LEU A 11 -3.66 -18.45 15.94
C LEU A 11 -2.50 -17.58 15.46
N VAL A 12 -1.26 -18.06 15.62
CA VAL A 12 -0.07 -17.37 15.11
C VAL A 12 -0.08 -17.29 13.59
N PHE A 13 -0.38 -18.39 12.89
CA PHE A 13 -0.50 -18.39 11.43
C PHE A 13 -1.59 -17.42 10.93
N ARG A 14 -2.80 -17.46 11.52
CA ARG A 14 -3.88 -16.51 11.17
C ARG A 14 -3.51 -15.05 11.43
N ALA A 15 -2.80 -14.76 12.53
CA ALA A 15 -2.36 -13.40 12.85
C ALA A 15 -1.30 -12.90 11.86
N LEU A 16 -0.34 -13.75 11.46
CA LEU A 16 0.66 -13.42 10.45
C LEU A 16 0.04 -13.20 9.06
N GLU A 17 -0.95 -14.01 8.69
CA GLU A 17 -1.74 -13.83 7.47
C GLU A 17 -2.50 -12.50 7.49
N GLY A 18 -3.21 -12.20 8.59
CA GLY A 18 -3.89 -10.91 8.77
C GLY A 18 -2.94 -9.72 8.71
N ALA A 19 -1.73 -9.85 9.25
CA ALA A 19 -0.71 -8.81 9.18
C ALA A 19 -0.20 -8.56 7.74
N ARG A 20 -0.06 -9.62 6.93
CA ARG A 20 0.33 -9.48 5.51
C ARG A 20 -0.75 -8.78 4.69
N VAL A 21 -2.01 -9.18 4.86
CA VAL A 21 -3.16 -8.53 4.21
C VAL A 21 -3.24 -7.06 4.62
N SER A 22 -3.09 -6.77 5.91
CA SER A 22 -3.08 -5.40 6.43
C SER A 22 -2.01 -4.54 5.74
N LYS A 23 -0.76 -5.02 5.64
CA LYS A 23 0.32 -4.30 4.93
C LYS A 23 -0.03 -3.96 3.48
N VAL A 24 -0.59 -4.92 2.74
CA VAL A 24 -0.96 -4.72 1.34
C VAL A 24 -2.06 -3.67 1.21
N VAL A 25 -3.11 -3.77 2.03
CA VAL A 25 -4.21 -2.79 2.03
C VAL A 25 -3.74 -1.40 2.45
N THR A 26 -2.87 -1.30 3.46
CA THR A 26 -2.25 -0.03 3.86
C THR A 26 -1.41 0.58 2.74
N ALA A 27 -0.62 -0.24 2.03
CA ALA A 27 0.16 0.24 0.89
C ALA A 27 -0.73 0.78 -0.23
N TRP A 28 -1.84 0.10 -0.52
CA TRP A 28 -2.82 0.56 -1.50
C TRP A 28 -3.47 1.89 -1.10
N ALA A 29 -3.85 2.04 0.17
CA ALA A 29 -4.40 3.28 0.69
C ALA A 29 -3.40 4.44 0.60
N ALA A 30 -2.15 4.18 0.98
CA ALA A 30 -1.06 5.16 0.87
C ALA A 30 -0.82 5.59 -0.58
N ARG A 31 -0.77 4.66 -1.54
CA ARG A 31 -0.63 4.99 -2.97
C ARG A 31 -1.76 5.87 -3.46
N GLN A 32 -3.01 5.56 -3.09
CA GLN A 32 -4.15 6.37 -3.50
C GLN A 32 -4.06 7.80 -2.94
N GLN A 33 -3.66 7.94 -1.68
CA GLN A 33 -3.47 9.25 -1.05
C GLN A 33 -2.35 10.03 -1.72
N THR A 34 -1.18 9.40 -1.95
CA THR A 34 -0.01 10.04 -2.56
C THR A 34 -0.28 10.44 -4.01
N ARG A 35 -0.90 9.58 -4.83
CA ARG A 35 -1.27 9.93 -6.22
C ARG A 35 -2.33 11.03 -6.26
N GLY A 36 -3.28 11.02 -5.33
CA GLY A 36 -4.24 12.11 -5.16
C GLY A 36 -3.56 13.43 -4.82
N ALA A 37 -2.53 13.42 -3.96
CA ALA A 37 -1.72 14.60 -3.67
C ALA A 37 -0.92 15.04 -4.89
N LEU A 38 -0.22 14.11 -5.57
CA LEU A 38 0.60 14.36 -6.75
C LEU A 38 -0.20 15.06 -7.86
N LYS A 39 -1.45 14.64 -8.09
CA LYS A 39 -2.36 15.26 -9.07
C LYS A 39 -2.69 16.73 -8.77
N ARG A 40 -2.55 17.17 -7.51
CA ARG A 40 -2.85 18.55 -7.07
C ARG A 40 -1.60 19.45 -7.02
N LEU A 41 -0.40 18.92 -7.23
CA LEU A 41 0.80 19.76 -7.26
C LEU A 41 0.84 20.63 -8.51
N ASP A 42 1.23 21.88 -8.33
CA ASP A 42 1.49 22.78 -9.44
C ASP A 42 2.72 22.35 -10.25
N PRO A 43 2.80 22.69 -11.54
CA PRO A 43 3.90 22.27 -12.41
C PRO A 43 5.29 22.68 -11.93
N HIS A 44 5.41 23.78 -11.18
CA HIS A 44 6.70 24.23 -10.66
C HIS A 44 7.17 23.38 -9.47
N LEU A 45 6.26 22.91 -8.62
CA LEU A 45 6.58 22.01 -7.52
C LEU A 45 6.91 20.60 -8.02
N LEU A 46 6.25 20.14 -9.09
CA LEU A 46 6.64 18.89 -9.76
C LEU A 46 8.10 18.97 -10.22
N ARG A 47 8.50 20.09 -10.83
CA ARG A 47 9.89 20.31 -11.25
C ARG A 47 10.87 20.38 -10.08
N ASP A 48 10.46 20.95 -8.95
CA ASP A 48 11.28 21.03 -7.74
C ASP A 48 11.64 19.63 -7.21
N ILE A 49 10.70 18.69 -7.27
CA ILE A 49 10.93 17.27 -6.94
C ILE A 49 11.47 16.43 -8.11
N GLY A 50 11.85 17.07 -9.23
CA GLY A 50 12.45 16.40 -10.39
C GLY A 50 11.48 15.65 -11.31
N LEU A 51 10.17 15.88 -11.18
CA LEU A 51 9.14 15.30 -12.05
C LEU A 51 8.66 16.30 -13.11
N ASN A 52 8.34 15.80 -14.30
CA ASN A 52 7.57 16.56 -15.28
C ASN A 52 6.06 16.19 -15.20
N GLN A 53 5.21 16.95 -15.90
CA GLN A 53 3.76 16.72 -15.88
C GLN A 53 3.36 15.36 -16.45
N ASN A 54 4.06 14.86 -17.48
CA ASN A 54 3.75 13.59 -18.11
C ASN A 54 4.04 12.43 -17.16
N ASP A 55 5.17 12.47 -16.46
CA ASP A 55 5.54 11.45 -15.47
C ASP A 55 4.57 11.47 -14.28
N ALA A 56 4.19 12.66 -13.80
CA ALA A 56 3.20 12.80 -12.75
C ALA A 56 1.82 12.26 -13.17
N HIS A 57 1.39 12.54 -14.40
CA HIS A 57 0.15 12.01 -14.96
C HIS A 57 0.21 10.48 -15.12
N ALA A 58 1.32 9.94 -15.61
CA ALA A 58 1.52 8.51 -15.74
C ALA A 58 1.46 7.82 -14.37
N GLU A 59 2.10 8.39 -13.36
CA GLU A 59 2.05 7.88 -11.98
C GLU A 59 0.61 7.95 -11.42
N CYS A 60 -0.09 9.06 -11.61
CA CYS A 60 -1.48 9.21 -11.15
C CYS A 60 -2.46 8.27 -11.85
N ALA A 61 -2.18 7.86 -13.09
CA ALA A 61 -3.02 6.94 -13.85
C ALA A 61 -2.85 5.47 -13.43
N LYS A 62 -1.82 5.13 -12.64
CA LYS A 62 -1.61 3.76 -12.18
C LYS A 62 -2.74 3.31 -11.23
N PRO A 63 -3.28 2.10 -11.40
CA PRO A 63 -4.24 1.55 -10.43
C PRO A 63 -3.59 1.36 -9.07
N PHE A 64 -4.37 1.46 -7.98
CA PHE A 64 -3.85 1.47 -6.60
C PHE A 64 -3.05 0.22 -6.22
N TRP A 65 -3.31 -0.93 -6.86
CA TRP A 65 -2.61 -2.18 -6.58
C TRP A 65 -1.21 -2.25 -7.20
N ARG A 66 -0.90 -1.37 -8.17
CA ARG A 66 0.34 -1.38 -8.94
C ARG A 66 1.30 -0.29 -8.46
N ASP A 67 2.57 -0.64 -8.29
CA ASP A 67 3.68 0.31 -8.21
C ASP A 67 4.15 0.73 -9.61
#